data_AF-A0AB37IK22-F1
#
_entry.id   AF-A0AB37IK22-F1
#
_cell.length_a   1.000
_cell.length_b   1.000
_cell.length_c   1.000
_cell.angle_alpha   90.00
_cell.angle_beta   90.00
_cell.angle_gamma   90.00
#
_symmetry.space_group_name_H-M   'P 1'
#
loop_
_entity.id
_entity.type
_entity.pdbx_description
1 polymer ?
#
loop_
_entity_poly.entity_id
_entity_poly.type
_entity_poly.pdbx_seq_one_letter_code
_entity_poly.pdbx_strand_id
1 'polypeptide(L)'
;MRVFFPDPQRRPQKDIQEMTAKLTKQFQAIDERLTLEHFDDFVDYGPEVFPQLAPLYWDPRVPNHPMEHFVYYEYVLRLNGFPIYVITPYSEVIDKTYTRKGRDKDPFWSLMRRIDPEILSLIHDYQIQNLHYWRDLYSVTQFQAEINKINSRVSLIPEKTNNEARTLLFIDPKQRDPEFVRRTTEQMAQELAELDPHLSVVYHEDFIDFGPEDGLFLSECPFDPEEDDPDDPRAGLADTEYTVYYEDTILYASTPYSLGYGYHGDYFRGGIPSTEYLGLSQELTAEILKILHTFKIYNKYYWRHLYTPAEFQTEIRRYQKSWDLE
;
A
#
# COMPACT_ATOMS: atom_id res chain seq x y z
N MET A 1 0.00 -11.75 25.10
CA MET A 1 -0.82 -10.67 25.69
C MET A 1 -2.23 -10.84 25.13
N ARG A 2 -3.27 -11.06 25.95
CA ARG A 2 -4.65 -11.14 25.43
C ARG A 2 -5.12 -9.72 25.17
N VAL A 3 -5.21 -9.35 23.89
CA VAL A 3 -5.78 -8.06 23.48
C VAL A 3 -7.29 -8.22 23.43
N PHE A 4 -7.98 -7.38 24.19
CA PHE A 4 -9.42 -7.33 24.24
C PHE A 4 -9.88 -6.38 23.14
N PHE A 5 -10.59 -6.90 22.15
CA PHE A 5 -11.18 -6.06 21.10
C PHE A 5 -12.56 -5.59 21.58
N PRO A 6 -12.86 -4.28 21.58
CA PRO A 6 -14.21 -3.79 21.75
C PRO A 6 -15.16 -4.49 20.75
N ASP A 7 -16.40 -4.69 21.19
CA ASP A 7 -17.42 -5.36 20.40
C ASP A 7 -17.63 -4.65 19.04
N PRO A 8 -17.39 -5.31 17.90
CA PRO A 8 -17.64 -4.74 16.57
C PRO A 8 -19.13 -4.44 16.33
N GLN A 9 -20.05 -4.92 17.18
CA GLN A 9 -21.49 -4.66 17.07
C GLN A 9 -21.94 -3.32 17.67
N ARG A 10 -21.02 -2.41 17.99
CA ARG A 10 -21.37 -1.05 18.48
C ARG A 10 -22.18 -0.23 17.46
N ARG A 11 -22.11 -0.59 16.17
CA ARG A 11 -22.94 -0.03 15.10
C ARG A 11 -24.02 -1.04 14.69
N PRO A 12 -25.29 -0.79 15.01
CA PRO A 12 -26.39 -1.64 14.55
C PRO A 12 -26.48 -1.63 13.02
N GLN A 13 -26.64 -2.80 12.39
CA GLN A 13 -26.76 -2.91 10.92
C GLN A 13 -27.88 -2.03 10.34
N LYS A 14 -28.97 -1.86 11.09
CA LYS A 14 -30.08 -0.98 10.71
C LYS A 14 -29.62 0.48 10.59
N ASP A 15 -28.77 0.94 11.51
CA ASP A 15 -28.27 2.32 11.50
C ASP A 15 -27.32 2.51 10.31
N ILE A 16 -26.51 1.49 9.97
CA ILE A 16 -25.66 1.50 8.77
C ILE A 16 -26.50 1.60 7.50
N GLN A 17 -27.60 0.83 7.39
CA GLN A 17 -28.52 0.90 6.25
C GLN A 17 -29.19 2.27 6.14
N GLU A 18 -29.63 2.85 7.25
CA GLU A 18 -30.23 4.20 7.28
C GLU A 18 -29.21 5.28 6.91
N MET A 19 -27.97 5.20 7.43
CA MET A 19 -26.87 6.09 7.07
C MET A 19 -26.51 5.96 5.59
N THR A 20 -26.41 4.74 5.05
CA THR A 20 -26.12 4.48 3.64
C THR A 20 -27.18 5.12 2.74
N ALA A 21 -28.46 4.93 3.07
CA ALA A 21 -29.58 5.50 2.32
C ALA A 21 -29.58 7.05 2.38
N LYS A 22 -29.23 7.62 3.54
CA LYS A 22 -29.10 9.07 3.72
C LYS A 22 -27.92 9.62 2.91
N LEU A 23 -26.73 9.03 3.04
CA LEU A 23 -25.52 9.45 2.33
C LEU A 23 -25.71 9.35 0.82
N THR A 24 -26.31 8.27 0.32
CA THR A 24 -26.66 8.12 -1.10
C THR A 24 -27.48 9.31 -1.61
N LYS A 25 -28.53 9.71 -0.89
CA LYS A 25 -29.36 10.86 -1.26
C LYS A 25 -28.60 12.17 -1.19
N GLN A 26 -27.73 12.34 -0.20
CA GLN A 26 -26.92 13.56 -0.04
C GLN A 26 -25.90 13.70 -1.17
N PHE A 27 -25.22 12.62 -1.56
CA PHE A 27 -24.32 12.64 -2.72
C PHE A 27 -25.08 12.90 -4.03
N GLN A 28 -26.22 12.26 -4.24
CA GLN A 28 -27.06 12.50 -5.43
C GLN A 28 -27.59 13.94 -5.52
N ALA A 29 -27.71 14.65 -4.39
CA ALA A 29 -28.09 16.06 -4.36
C ALA A 29 -26.95 16.99 -4.82
N ILE A 30 -25.68 16.58 -4.65
CA ILE A 30 -24.51 17.29 -5.19
C ILE A 30 -24.45 17.10 -6.71
N ASP A 31 -24.57 15.86 -7.17
CA ASP A 31 -24.64 15.52 -8.59
C ASP A 31 -25.38 14.18 -8.77
N GLU A 32 -26.40 14.15 -9.63
CA GLU A 32 -27.26 12.97 -9.83
C GLU A 32 -26.50 11.72 -10.31
N ARG A 33 -25.30 11.90 -10.88
CA ARG A 33 -24.45 10.81 -11.38
C ARG A 33 -23.57 10.19 -10.30
N LEU A 34 -23.60 10.74 -9.08
CA LEU A 34 -22.90 10.16 -7.94
C LEU A 34 -23.64 8.93 -7.44
N THR A 35 -22.91 7.82 -7.31
CA THR A 35 -23.43 6.57 -6.74
C THR A 35 -22.53 6.11 -5.62
N LEU A 36 -23.12 5.69 -4.50
CA LEU A 36 -22.43 5.18 -3.34
C LEU A 36 -22.63 3.67 -3.26
N GLU A 37 -21.54 2.91 -3.28
CA GLU A 37 -21.52 1.46 -3.15
C GLU A 37 -21.10 1.11 -1.72
N HIS A 38 -21.91 0.33 -1.00
CA HIS A 38 -21.61 -0.15 0.37
C HIS A 38 -21.11 -1.60 0.32
N PHE A 39 -20.16 -1.93 1.20
CA PHE A 39 -19.58 -3.27 1.30
C PHE A 39 -20.08 -3.94 2.58
N ASP A 40 -21.04 -4.86 2.45
CA ASP A 40 -21.72 -5.50 3.58
C ASP A 40 -20.79 -6.34 4.48
N ASP A 41 -19.65 -6.78 3.95
CA ASP A 41 -18.64 -7.54 4.68
C ASP A 41 -17.63 -6.64 5.45
N PHE A 42 -17.80 -5.31 5.42
CA PHE A 42 -16.99 -4.38 6.21
C PHE A 42 -17.29 -4.56 7.70
N VAL A 43 -16.24 -4.78 8.50
CA VAL A 43 -16.35 -4.85 9.96
C VAL A 43 -15.71 -3.60 10.55
N ASP A 44 -16.49 -2.81 11.29
CA ASP A 44 -15.97 -1.63 11.99
C ASP A 44 -15.28 -2.03 13.29
N TYR A 45 -14.03 -2.48 13.17
CA TYR A 45 -13.15 -2.57 14.33
C TYR A 45 -12.81 -1.16 14.79
N GLY A 46 -13.21 -0.80 16.01
CA GLY A 46 -13.07 0.52 16.57
C GLY A 46 -11.69 1.18 16.37
N PRO A 47 -11.58 2.50 16.55
CA PRO A 47 -10.37 3.26 16.24
C PRO A 47 -9.15 2.84 17.08
N GLU A 48 -9.36 2.21 18.23
CA GLU A 48 -8.29 1.62 19.06
C GLU A 48 -7.76 0.30 18.53
N VAL A 49 -8.58 -0.42 17.76
CA VAL A 49 -8.30 -1.76 17.24
C VAL A 49 -7.50 -1.67 15.97
N PHE A 50 -7.85 -0.79 15.04
CA PHE A 50 -7.21 -0.71 13.73
C PHE A 50 -5.67 -0.55 13.78
N PRO A 51 -5.11 0.35 14.61
CA PRO A 51 -3.66 0.50 14.77
C PRO A 51 -3.01 -0.66 15.55
N GLN A 52 -3.78 -1.37 16.39
CA GLN A 52 -3.31 -2.49 17.20
C GLN A 52 -3.40 -3.84 16.46
N LEU A 53 -4.38 -4.02 15.56
CA LEU A 53 -4.49 -5.21 14.70
C LEU A 53 -3.29 -5.32 13.78
N ALA A 54 -2.74 -4.17 13.39
CA ALA A 54 -1.57 -4.08 12.56
C ALA A 54 -0.45 -5.00 13.10
N PRO A 55 0.16 -4.78 14.29
CA PRO A 55 1.24 -5.64 14.77
C PRO A 55 0.80 -7.02 15.28
N LEU A 56 -0.43 -7.13 15.80
CA LEU A 56 -0.87 -8.32 16.56
C LEU A 56 -1.35 -9.49 15.71
N TYR A 57 -1.82 -9.22 14.49
CA TYR A 57 -2.43 -10.24 13.66
C TYR A 57 -1.60 -10.64 12.47
N TRP A 58 -0.56 -9.89 12.12
CA TRP A 58 -0.02 -10.02 10.79
C TRP A 58 1.15 -11.00 10.70
N ASP A 59 0.81 -12.23 10.32
CA ASP A 59 1.72 -13.12 9.64
C ASP A 59 1.14 -13.40 8.23
N PRO A 60 1.67 -12.76 7.17
CA PRO A 60 1.13 -12.87 5.81
C PRO A 60 1.22 -14.29 5.21
N ARG A 61 1.79 -15.23 5.97
CA ARG A 61 2.05 -16.61 5.62
C ARG A 61 0.95 -17.55 6.10
N VAL A 62 0.04 -17.06 6.94
CA VAL A 62 -1.12 -17.84 7.37
C VAL A 62 -2.12 -17.87 6.22
N PRO A 63 -2.36 -19.02 5.55
CA PRO A 63 -3.31 -19.11 4.45
C PRO A 63 -4.73 -18.77 4.93
N ASN A 64 -5.51 -18.07 4.11
CA ASN A 64 -6.83 -17.52 4.48
C ASN A 64 -6.72 -16.52 5.65
N HIS A 65 -5.75 -15.62 5.57
CA HIS A 65 -5.56 -14.64 6.63
C HIS A 65 -6.84 -13.78 6.76
N PRO A 66 -7.38 -13.54 7.97
CA PRO A 66 -8.62 -12.77 8.14
C PRO A 66 -8.60 -11.38 7.49
N MET A 67 -7.40 -10.86 7.26
CA MET A 67 -7.09 -9.55 6.68
C MET A 67 -6.95 -9.54 5.15
N GLU A 68 -6.83 -10.70 4.50
CA GLU A 68 -6.83 -10.88 3.04
C GLU A 68 -8.24 -10.66 2.45
N HIS A 69 -9.27 -11.11 3.17
CA HIS A 69 -10.68 -10.88 2.85
C HIS A 69 -11.29 -9.71 3.60
N PHE A 70 -10.49 -9.01 4.41
CA PHE A 70 -10.98 -7.86 5.15
C PHE A 70 -11.22 -6.71 4.19
N VAL A 71 -12.45 -6.21 4.15
CA VAL A 71 -12.74 -4.97 3.43
C VAL A 71 -12.38 -3.82 4.39
N TYR A 72 -11.42 -2.99 4.02
CA TYR A 72 -10.94 -1.89 4.90
C TYR A 72 -11.67 -0.58 4.63
N TYR A 73 -12.61 -0.59 3.70
CA TYR A 73 -13.43 0.54 3.35
C TYR A 73 -14.89 0.13 3.36
N GLU A 74 -15.73 1.00 3.87
CA GLU A 74 -17.15 0.74 4.00
C GLU A 74 -17.88 1.17 2.72
N TYR A 75 -17.38 2.21 2.05
CA TYR A 75 -18.00 2.72 0.83
C TYR A 75 -17.00 3.00 -0.30
N VAL A 76 -17.51 2.88 -1.52
CA VAL A 76 -16.89 3.44 -2.73
C VAL A 76 -17.86 4.44 -3.34
N LEU A 77 -17.45 5.70 -3.44
CA LEU A 77 -18.20 6.74 -4.15
C LEU A 77 -17.74 6.78 -5.60
N ARG A 78 -18.69 6.73 -6.54
CA ARG A 78 -18.43 6.77 -7.98
C ARG A 78 -19.14 7.95 -8.64
N LEU A 79 -18.55 8.52 -9.67
CA LEU A 79 -19.20 9.49 -10.56
C LEU A 79 -19.24 8.93 -11.97
N ASN A 80 -20.46 8.80 -12.52
CA ASN A 80 -20.68 8.21 -13.84
C ASN A 80 -20.04 6.81 -13.98
N GLY A 81 -20.12 6.01 -12.91
CA GLY A 81 -19.56 4.66 -12.82
C GLY A 81 -18.08 4.59 -12.44
N PHE A 82 -17.34 5.70 -12.51
CA PHE A 82 -15.92 5.70 -12.16
C PHE A 82 -15.68 5.97 -10.67
N PRO A 83 -14.83 5.18 -9.97
CA PRO A 83 -14.56 5.35 -8.55
C PRO A 83 -13.82 6.66 -8.28
N ILE A 84 -14.33 7.51 -7.39
CA ILE A 84 -13.67 8.75 -6.98
C ILE A 84 -13.04 8.57 -5.60
N TYR A 85 -13.83 8.10 -4.63
CA TYR A 85 -13.39 7.97 -3.25
C TYR A 85 -13.58 6.56 -2.75
N VAL A 86 -12.59 6.11 -2.00
CA VAL A 86 -12.68 4.98 -1.08
C VAL A 86 -12.84 5.56 0.33
N ILE A 87 -13.93 5.21 1.01
CA ILE A 87 -14.33 5.82 2.28
C ILE A 87 -14.36 4.75 3.36
N THR A 88 -13.66 5.04 4.46
CA THR A 88 -13.71 4.28 5.71
C THR A 88 -14.34 5.17 6.80
N PRO A 89 -14.76 4.60 7.93
CA PRO A 89 -15.23 5.39 9.06
C PRO A 89 -14.17 6.31 9.68
N TYR A 90 -12.89 6.14 9.30
CA TYR A 90 -11.74 6.84 9.89
C TYR A 90 -10.97 7.71 8.90
N SER A 91 -11.06 7.41 7.61
CA SER A 91 -10.27 8.01 6.54
C SER A 91 -10.94 7.93 5.19
N GLU A 92 -10.44 8.71 4.25
CA GLU A 92 -10.91 8.78 2.87
C GLU A 92 -9.73 8.94 1.94
N VAL A 93 -9.80 8.30 0.78
CA VAL A 93 -8.72 8.31 -0.22
C VAL A 93 -9.33 8.51 -1.58
N ILE A 94 -8.80 9.48 -2.32
CA ILE A 94 -9.17 9.68 -3.72
C ILE A 94 -8.49 8.61 -4.58
N ASP A 95 -9.21 8.05 -5.55
CA ASP A 95 -8.65 7.07 -6.48
C ASP A 95 -7.48 7.69 -7.28
N LYS A 96 -6.36 6.96 -7.36
CA LYS A 96 -5.09 7.45 -7.95
C LYS A 96 -5.19 7.83 -9.42
N THR A 97 -6.20 7.33 -10.14
CA THR A 97 -6.46 7.80 -11.51
C THR A 97 -6.87 9.29 -11.54
N TYR A 98 -7.32 9.82 -10.40
CA TYR A 98 -7.73 11.21 -10.18
C TYR A 98 -6.67 12.12 -9.56
N THR A 99 -5.43 11.65 -9.38
CA THR A 99 -4.32 12.48 -8.89
C THR A 99 -3.29 12.85 -9.98
N ARG A 100 -3.51 12.41 -11.24
CA ARG A 100 -2.60 12.69 -12.36
C ARG A 100 -2.72 14.13 -12.87
N LYS A 101 -1.59 14.86 -12.87
CA LYS A 101 -1.45 16.23 -13.42
C LYS A 101 -1.78 16.29 -14.92
N GLY A 102 -2.30 17.43 -15.39
CA GLY A 102 -2.38 17.77 -16.82
C GLY A 102 -3.72 17.52 -17.52
N ARG A 103 -4.80 17.24 -16.81
CA ARG A 103 -6.16 17.10 -17.37
C ARG A 103 -7.07 18.30 -17.11
N ASP A 104 -6.50 19.49 -16.96
CA ASP A 104 -7.19 20.71 -16.53
C ASP A 104 -8.35 21.16 -17.46
N LYS A 105 -8.32 20.73 -18.73
CA LYS A 105 -9.32 21.07 -19.75
C LYS A 105 -10.40 20.00 -19.94
N ASP A 106 -10.32 18.88 -19.24
CA ASP A 106 -11.30 17.82 -19.34
C ASP A 106 -12.55 18.23 -18.51
N PRO A 107 -13.76 18.22 -19.10
CA PRO A 107 -15.01 18.58 -18.42
C PRO A 107 -15.24 17.79 -17.12
N PHE A 108 -14.78 16.53 -17.06
CA PHE A 108 -14.88 15.71 -15.87
C PHE A 108 -14.11 16.33 -14.69
N TRP A 109 -12.90 16.84 -14.94
CA TRP A 109 -12.02 17.40 -13.92
C TRP A 109 -12.44 18.78 -13.44
N SER A 110 -13.09 19.53 -14.31
CA SER A 110 -13.68 20.82 -13.97
C SER A 110 -14.89 20.63 -13.06
N LEU A 111 -15.71 19.61 -13.35
CA LEU A 111 -16.79 19.20 -12.48
C LEU A 111 -16.28 18.69 -11.13
N MET A 112 -15.30 17.78 -11.14
CA MET A 112 -14.74 17.21 -9.90
C MET A 112 -14.23 18.29 -8.96
N ARG A 113 -13.39 19.22 -9.43
CA ARG A 113 -12.91 20.34 -8.61
C ARG A 113 -14.03 21.20 -8.01
N ARG A 114 -15.16 21.31 -8.71
CA ARG A 114 -16.31 22.09 -8.24
C ARG A 114 -17.07 21.37 -7.12
N ILE A 115 -17.26 20.06 -7.24
CA ILE A 115 -18.11 19.28 -6.32
C ILE A 115 -17.32 18.65 -5.16
N ASP A 116 -16.00 18.53 -5.31
CA ASP A 116 -15.13 17.84 -4.34
C ASP A 116 -15.19 18.39 -2.91
N PRO A 117 -15.21 19.73 -2.67
CA PRO A 117 -15.34 20.24 -1.31
C PRO A 117 -16.65 19.81 -0.61
N GLU A 118 -17.75 19.76 -1.37
CA GLU A 118 -19.05 19.31 -0.85
C GLU A 118 -19.05 17.79 -0.60
N ILE A 119 -18.44 17.01 -1.49
CA ILE A 119 -18.25 15.57 -1.30
C ILE A 119 -17.45 15.31 -0.02
N LEU A 120 -16.30 15.98 0.13
CA LEU A 120 -15.40 15.80 1.26
C LEU A 120 -16.08 16.18 2.59
N SER A 121 -16.85 17.28 2.61
CA SER A 121 -17.64 17.66 3.78
C SER A 121 -18.64 16.59 4.19
N LEU A 122 -19.35 15.96 3.24
CA LEU A 122 -20.29 14.87 3.56
C LEU A 122 -19.57 13.63 4.10
N ILE A 123 -18.38 13.33 3.58
CA ILE A 123 -17.55 12.23 4.07
C ILE A 123 -17.10 12.51 5.51
N HIS A 124 -16.67 13.74 5.82
CA HIS A 124 -16.25 14.14 7.16
C HIS A 124 -17.41 14.10 8.15
N ASP A 125 -18.58 14.60 7.77
CA ASP A 125 -19.80 14.53 8.58
C ASP A 125 -20.14 13.07 8.94
N TYR A 126 -20.03 12.17 7.96
CA TYR A 126 -20.20 10.73 8.17
C TYR A 126 -19.17 10.18 9.17
N GLN A 127 -17.89 10.48 9.00
CA GLN A 127 -16.82 9.97 9.87
C GLN A 127 -16.94 10.50 11.30
N ILE A 128 -17.35 11.76 11.47
CA ILE A 128 -17.64 12.35 12.79
C ILE A 128 -18.85 11.67 13.41
N GLN A 129 -19.92 11.44 12.64
CA GLN A 129 -21.08 10.67 13.09
C GLN A 129 -20.67 9.26 13.52
N ASN A 130 -19.76 8.61 12.78
CA ASN A 130 -19.23 7.31 13.16
C ASN A 130 -18.43 7.34 14.46
N LEU A 131 -17.55 8.34 14.61
CA LEU A 131 -16.71 8.50 15.79
C LEU A 131 -17.54 8.58 17.09
N HIS A 132 -18.78 9.07 17.03
CA HIS A 132 -19.68 9.10 18.18
C HIS A 132 -20.03 7.73 18.77
N TYR A 133 -20.05 6.65 17.98
CA TYR A 133 -20.23 5.27 18.51
C TYR A 133 -19.06 4.82 19.41
N TRP A 134 -17.94 5.53 19.32
CA TRP A 134 -16.70 5.25 20.02
C TRP A 134 -16.37 6.31 21.08
N ARG A 135 -17.31 7.24 21.37
CA ARG A 135 -17.07 8.39 22.26
C ARG A 135 -16.56 8.00 23.64
N ASP A 136 -17.02 6.88 24.18
CA ASP A 136 -16.62 6.36 25.49
C ASP A 136 -15.13 5.98 25.58
N LEU A 137 -14.47 5.76 24.44
CA LEU A 137 -13.04 5.43 24.36
C LEU A 137 -12.14 6.66 24.49
N TYR A 138 -12.70 7.87 24.44
CA TYR A 138 -11.96 9.12 24.40
C TYR A 138 -12.27 10.00 25.60
N SER A 139 -11.23 10.67 26.13
CA SER A 139 -11.47 11.90 26.90
C SER A 139 -12.10 12.97 25.99
N VAL A 140 -12.81 13.94 26.56
CA VAL A 140 -13.42 15.05 25.81
C VAL A 140 -12.38 15.76 24.92
N THR A 141 -11.17 15.96 25.43
CA THR A 141 -10.07 16.60 24.70
C THR A 141 -9.58 15.75 23.53
N GLN A 142 -9.40 14.44 23.72
CA GLN A 142 -8.99 13.54 22.64
C GLN A 142 -10.07 13.40 21.57
N PHE A 143 -11.34 13.30 21.97
CA PHE A 143 -12.47 13.24 21.05
C PHE A 143 -12.54 14.47 20.15
N GLN A 144 -12.38 15.67 20.75
CA GLN A 144 -12.34 16.91 19.97
C GLN A 144 -11.12 17.00 19.07
N ALA A 145 -9.97 16.48 19.49
CA ALA A 145 -8.77 16.43 18.67
C ALA A 145 -8.97 15.53 17.42
N GLU A 146 -9.63 14.38 17.56
CA GLU A 146 -9.96 13.51 16.43
C GLU A 146 -10.96 14.18 15.46
N ILE A 147 -12.01 14.85 15.97
CA ILE A 147 -12.92 15.65 15.13
C ILE A 147 -12.15 16.74 14.37
N ASN A 148 -11.27 17.46 15.06
CA ASN A 148 -10.47 18.51 14.42
C ASN A 148 -9.54 17.93 13.35
N LYS A 149 -8.98 16.74 13.59
CA LYS A 149 -8.14 16.02 12.62
C LYS A 149 -8.94 15.67 11.36
N ILE A 150 -10.16 15.15 11.50
CA ILE A 150 -11.07 14.87 10.38
C ILE A 150 -11.33 16.16 9.59
N ASN A 151 -11.81 17.22 10.25
CA ASN A 151 -12.13 18.51 9.61
C ASN A 151 -10.92 19.23 9.01
N SER A 152 -9.70 18.93 9.46
CA SER A 152 -8.47 19.51 8.91
C SER A 152 -8.00 18.87 7.61
N ARG A 153 -8.56 17.71 7.23
CA ARG A 153 -8.23 17.07 5.96
C ARG A 153 -8.78 17.92 4.81
N VAL A 154 -7.95 18.16 3.81
CA VAL A 154 -8.31 18.98 2.64
C VAL A 154 -8.37 18.11 1.39
N SER A 155 -8.96 18.67 0.32
CA SER A 155 -9.02 18.00 -0.98
C SER A 155 -7.66 17.45 -1.40
N LEU A 156 -7.65 16.18 -1.79
CA LEU A 156 -6.49 15.52 -2.39
C LEU A 156 -6.47 15.66 -3.92
N ILE A 157 -7.45 16.35 -4.53
CA ILE A 157 -7.37 16.72 -5.93
C ILE A 157 -6.29 17.79 -6.04
N PRO A 158 -5.15 17.51 -6.71
CA PRO A 158 -4.06 18.47 -6.76
C PRO A 158 -4.55 19.76 -7.42
N GLU A 159 -4.63 20.85 -6.66
CA GLU A 159 -4.38 22.17 -7.24
C GLU A 159 -2.96 22.14 -7.81
N LYS A 160 -2.74 22.79 -8.96
CA LYS A 160 -1.45 22.87 -9.65
C LYS A 160 -0.28 23.02 -8.66
N THR A 161 0.31 21.91 -8.24
CA THR A 161 1.57 21.91 -7.54
C THR A 161 2.62 21.71 -8.61
N ASN A 162 3.37 22.78 -8.86
CA ASN A 162 4.63 22.66 -9.59
C ASN A 162 5.44 21.53 -8.96
N ASN A 163 6.23 20.83 -9.77
CA ASN A 163 7.17 19.82 -9.30
C ASN A 163 8.16 20.51 -8.34
N GLU A 164 7.85 20.51 -7.05
CA GLU A 164 8.87 20.76 -6.03
C GLU A 164 9.78 19.55 -6.07
N ALA A 165 11.06 19.82 -6.38
CA ALA A 165 12.11 18.83 -6.22
C ALA A 165 12.01 18.33 -4.77
N ARG A 166 11.71 17.03 -4.62
CA ARG A 166 11.59 16.39 -3.32
C ARG A 166 13.00 16.37 -2.73
N THR A 167 13.31 17.32 -1.84
CA THR A 167 14.58 17.30 -1.11
C THR A 167 14.57 16.06 -0.23
N LEU A 168 15.25 15.00 -0.67
CA LEU A 168 15.46 13.80 0.13
C LEU A 168 16.31 14.19 1.34
N LEU A 169 15.66 14.39 2.48
CA LEU A 169 16.33 14.49 3.76
C LEU A 169 16.64 13.05 4.19
N PHE A 170 17.87 12.58 3.93
CA PHE A 170 18.42 11.31 4.42
C PHE A 170 18.66 11.35 5.95
N ILE A 171 17.67 11.83 6.70
CA ILE A 171 17.74 11.89 8.16
C ILE A 171 17.19 10.56 8.67
N ASP A 172 18.12 9.65 8.95
CA ASP A 172 17.92 8.30 9.52
C ASP A 172 17.05 7.35 8.64
N PRO A 173 17.64 6.35 7.96
CA PRO A 173 16.87 5.43 7.13
C PRO A 173 15.83 4.67 7.97
N LYS A 174 14.58 4.66 7.50
CA LYS A 174 13.51 3.89 8.13
C LYS A 174 13.73 2.40 7.87
N GLN A 175 14.43 1.72 8.78
CA GLN A 175 14.75 0.30 8.64
C GLN A 175 13.65 -0.63 9.17
N ARG A 176 13.54 -1.82 8.56
CA ARG A 176 12.78 -2.94 9.11
C ARG A 176 13.46 -3.51 10.36
N ASP A 177 12.68 -4.07 11.27
CA ASP A 177 13.20 -4.87 12.38
C ASP A 177 14.08 -6.01 11.85
N PRO A 178 15.35 -6.12 12.26
CA PRO A 178 16.25 -7.19 11.82
C PRO A 178 15.68 -8.60 12.02
N GLU A 179 14.90 -8.84 13.08
CA GLU A 179 14.28 -10.16 13.30
C GLU A 179 13.16 -10.44 12.31
N PHE A 180 12.44 -9.41 11.86
CA PHE A 180 11.46 -9.56 10.78
C PHE A 180 12.16 -9.94 9.48
N VAL A 181 13.24 -9.22 9.12
CA VAL A 181 14.03 -9.47 7.90
C VAL A 181 14.61 -10.87 7.93
N ARG A 182 15.30 -11.26 9.00
CA ARG A 182 15.89 -12.60 9.16
C ARG A 182 14.86 -13.71 8.95
N ARG A 183 13.69 -13.61 9.60
CA ARG A 183 12.61 -14.60 9.47
C ARG A 183 12.06 -14.69 8.06
N THR A 184 11.88 -13.57 7.37
CA THR A 184 11.41 -13.58 5.98
C THR A 184 12.47 -14.15 5.04
N THR A 185 13.74 -13.82 5.24
CA THR A 185 14.85 -14.34 4.43
C THR A 185 14.98 -15.86 4.56
N GLU A 186 14.96 -16.39 5.79
CA GLU A 186 15.07 -17.84 6.05
C GLU A 186 13.97 -18.63 5.35
N GLN A 187 12.76 -18.09 5.35
CA GLN A 187 11.65 -18.72 4.67
C GLN A 187 11.74 -18.61 3.15
N MET A 188 12.15 -17.45 2.60
CA MET A 188 12.36 -17.33 1.16
C MET A 188 13.37 -18.37 0.69
N ALA A 189 14.46 -18.54 1.44
CA ALA A 189 15.47 -19.55 1.17
C ALA A 189 14.88 -20.96 1.23
N GLN A 190 14.03 -21.25 2.22
CA GLN A 190 13.34 -22.53 2.33
C GLN A 190 12.39 -22.79 1.15
N GLU A 191 11.52 -21.84 0.80
CA GLU A 191 10.55 -21.98 -0.30
C GLU A 191 11.25 -22.15 -1.65
N LEU A 192 12.35 -21.41 -1.89
CA LEU A 192 13.17 -21.58 -3.09
C LEU A 192 13.82 -22.97 -3.14
N ALA A 193 14.38 -23.45 -2.03
CA ALA A 193 15.02 -24.77 -1.97
C ALA A 193 14.01 -25.93 -2.09
N GLU A 194 12.79 -25.76 -1.57
CA GLU A 194 11.68 -26.70 -1.74
C GLU A 194 11.16 -26.73 -3.18
N LEU A 195 11.19 -25.58 -3.87
CA LEU A 195 10.80 -25.47 -5.28
C LEU A 195 11.83 -26.15 -6.21
N ASP A 196 13.13 -25.88 -6.02
CA ASP A 196 14.23 -26.57 -6.69
C ASP A 196 15.50 -26.49 -5.84
N PRO A 197 16.20 -27.62 -5.54
CA PRO A 197 17.39 -27.62 -4.68
C PRO A 197 18.60 -26.85 -5.26
N HIS A 198 18.60 -26.50 -6.54
CA HIS A 198 19.64 -25.67 -7.14
C HIS A 198 19.39 -24.17 -6.92
N LEU A 199 18.20 -23.77 -6.45
CA LEU A 199 17.92 -22.38 -6.14
C LEU A 199 18.53 -21.98 -4.80
N SER A 200 19.11 -20.78 -4.77
CA SER A 200 19.59 -20.17 -3.53
C SER A 200 19.32 -18.68 -3.53
N VAL A 201 19.33 -18.08 -2.33
CA VAL A 201 19.19 -16.64 -2.13
C VAL A 201 20.29 -16.12 -1.23
N VAL A 202 20.86 -14.99 -1.62
CA VAL A 202 21.80 -14.20 -0.80
C VAL A 202 21.07 -12.95 -0.33
N TYR A 203 21.11 -12.71 0.98
CA TYR A 203 20.65 -11.46 1.59
C TYR A 203 21.85 -10.53 1.81
N HIS A 204 21.71 -9.27 1.40
CA HIS A 204 22.72 -8.23 1.55
C HIS A 204 22.44 -7.42 2.82
N GLU A 205 23.19 -7.71 3.88
CA GLU A 205 23.00 -7.10 5.21
C GLU A 205 23.25 -5.59 5.24
N ASP A 206 24.00 -5.08 4.27
CA ASP A 206 24.34 -3.68 4.04
C ASP A 206 23.28 -2.92 3.22
N PHE A 207 22.24 -3.60 2.72
CA PHE A 207 21.12 -2.95 2.06
C PHE A 207 20.36 -2.04 3.03
N ILE A 208 20.25 -0.76 2.68
CA ILE A 208 19.47 0.21 3.46
C ILE A 208 18.03 0.23 2.95
N ASP A 209 17.12 -0.36 3.73
CA ASP A 209 15.70 -0.21 3.46
C ASP A 209 15.20 1.18 3.86
N PHE A 210 14.46 1.80 2.95
CA PHE A 210 13.76 3.04 3.17
C PHE A 210 12.26 2.76 3.24
N GLY A 211 11.49 3.61 3.93
CA GLY A 211 10.04 3.50 3.90
C GLY A 211 9.50 3.57 2.45
N PRO A 212 8.29 3.07 2.18
CA PRO A 212 7.86 2.75 0.82
C PRO A 212 7.85 3.89 -0.19
N GLU A 213 7.64 5.13 0.24
CA GLU A 213 7.63 6.30 -0.64
C GLU A 213 9.06 6.66 -1.08
N ASP A 214 10.01 6.64 -0.14
CA ASP A 214 11.41 7.00 -0.38
C ASP A 214 12.13 5.84 -1.07
N GLY A 215 11.88 4.61 -0.63
CA GLY A 215 12.43 3.40 -1.25
C GLY A 215 11.92 3.17 -2.68
N LEU A 216 10.64 3.44 -2.96
CA LEU A 216 10.14 3.40 -4.34
C LEU A 216 10.81 4.45 -5.22
N PHE A 217 10.89 5.70 -4.73
CA PHE A 217 11.56 6.78 -5.45
C PHE A 217 13.02 6.43 -5.80
N LEU A 218 13.78 5.95 -4.82
CA LEU A 218 15.17 5.52 -5.03
C LEU A 218 15.27 4.35 -6.01
N SER A 219 14.34 3.40 -5.96
CA SER A 219 14.31 2.27 -6.89
C SER A 219 13.94 2.65 -8.33
N GLU A 220 13.15 3.71 -8.52
CA GLU A 220 12.71 4.21 -9.83
C GLU A 220 13.65 5.28 -10.42
N CYS A 221 14.43 5.94 -9.56
CA CYS A 221 15.42 6.95 -9.91
C CYS A 221 16.81 6.49 -9.45
N PRO A 222 17.37 5.41 -10.05
CA PRO A 222 18.68 4.89 -9.66
C PRO A 222 19.83 5.86 -10.02
N PHE A 223 19.54 6.96 -10.71
CA PHE A 223 20.56 7.93 -11.08
C PHE A 223 20.80 8.90 -9.93
N ASP A 224 21.83 8.61 -9.13
CA ASP A 224 22.47 9.63 -8.31
C ASP A 224 23.56 10.35 -9.13
N PRO A 225 23.43 11.65 -9.44
CA PRO A 225 24.55 12.41 -10.01
C PRO A 225 25.77 12.51 -9.09
N GLU A 226 25.65 12.15 -7.80
CA GLU A 226 26.73 12.10 -6.80
C GLU A 226 27.35 10.71 -6.61
N GLU A 227 26.91 9.66 -7.32
CA GLU A 227 27.47 8.28 -7.19
C GLU A 227 28.96 8.19 -7.59
N ASP A 228 29.43 9.16 -8.40
CA ASP A 228 30.84 9.33 -8.78
C ASP A 228 31.64 10.20 -7.79
N ASP A 229 31.02 10.72 -6.71
CA ASP A 229 31.71 11.46 -5.67
C ASP A 229 32.41 10.47 -4.71
N PRO A 230 33.75 10.54 -4.57
CA PRO A 230 34.48 9.67 -3.65
C PRO A 230 34.05 9.80 -2.18
N ASP A 231 33.32 10.85 -1.81
CA ASP A 231 32.75 11.06 -0.47
C ASP A 231 31.24 10.72 -0.39
N ASP A 232 30.64 10.07 -1.41
CA ASP A 232 29.23 9.66 -1.36
C ASP A 232 29.01 8.65 -0.22
N PRO A 233 28.17 8.97 0.78
CA PRO A 233 27.86 8.06 1.88
C PRO A 233 27.16 6.76 1.44
N ARG A 234 26.71 6.66 0.19
CA ARG A 234 26.14 5.44 -0.41
C ARG A 234 27.15 4.57 -1.14
N ALA A 235 28.36 5.08 -1.40
CA ALA A 235 29.39 4.33 -2.11
C ALA A 235 29.69 3.01 -1.38
N GLY A 236 29.41 1.88 -2.06
CA GLY A 236 29.66 0.54 -1.54
C GLY A 236 28.52 -0.09 -0.74
N LEU A 237 27.35 0.55 -0.63
CA LEU A 237 26.13 -0.11 -0.17
C LEU A 237 25.56 -1.02 -1.27
N ALA A 238 24.89 -2.10 -0.89
CA ALA A 238 24.18 -2.94 -1.85
C ALA A 238 22.95 -2.23 -2.44
N ASP A 239 22.83 -2.28 -3.77
CA ASP A 239 21.67 -1.74 -4.51
C ASP A 239 20.41 -2.63 -4.40
N THR A 240 20.59 -3.87 -3.93
CA THR A 240 19.51 -4.85 -3.81
C THR A 240 19.57 -5.56 -2.46
N GLU A 241 18.41 -5.92 -1.93
CA GLU A 241 18.31 -6.64 -0.66
C GLU A 241 18.56 -8.14 -0.85
N TYR A 242 18.07 -8.70 -1.96
CA TYR A 242 18.18 -10.13 -2.26
C TYR A 242 18.74 -10.37 -3.65
N THR A 243 19.55 -11.41 -3.79
CA THR A 243 19.95 -11.96 -5.09
C THR A 243 19.64 -13.45 -5.12
N VAL A 244 18.83 -13.88 -6.09
CA VAL A 244 18.43 -15.26 -6.30
C VAL A 244 19.26 -15.87 -7.41
N TYR A 245 19.79 -17.07 -7.15
CA TYR A 245 20.65 -17.81 -8.05
C TYR A 245 20.03 -19.16 -8.39
N TYR A 246 20.37 -19.67 -9.57
CA TYR A 246 20.29 -21.08 -9.92
C TYR A 246 21.73 -21.58 -10.04
N GLU A 247 22.12 -22.46 -9.12
CA GLU A 247 23.53 -22.77 -8.85
C GLU A 247 24.33 -21.48 -8.62
N ASP A 248 25.28 -21.16 -9.49
CA ASP A 248 26.12 -19.96 -9.41
C ASP A 248 25.64 -18.83 -10.36
N THR A 249 24.53 -19.02 -11.08
CA THR A 249 24.02 -18.04 -12.05
C THR A 249 22.91 -17.18 -11.46
N ILE A 250 23.11 -15.86 -11.44
CA ILE A 250 22.07 -14.91 -11.00
C ILE A 250 20.84 -15.02 -11.90
N LEU A 251 19.69 -15.30 -11.30
CA LEU A 251 18.38 -15.25 -11.97
C LEU A 251 17.71 -13.89 -11.76
N TYR A 252 17.68 -13.43 -10.52
CA TYR A 252 16.95 -12.22 -10.13
C TYR A 252 17.71 -11.45 -9.05
N ALA A 253 17.60 -10.13 -9.09
CA ALA A 253 18.00 -9.27 -7.99
C ALA A 253 16.76 -8.49 -7.53
N SER A 254 16.55 -8.35 -6.22
CA SER A 254 15.29 -7.85 -5.70
C SER A 254 15.52 -6.85 -4.57
N THR A 255 14.83 -5.72 -4.66
CA THR A 255 14.56 -4.85 -3.51
C THR A 255 13.12 -5.09 -3.06
N PRO A 256 12.67 -4.50 -1.95
CA PRO A 256 11.25 -4.50 -1.63
C PRO A 256 10.35 -3.72 -2.60
N TYR A 257 10.95 -2.95 -3.53
CA TYR A 257 10.24 -1.99 -4.38
C TYR A 257 10.38 -2.29 -5.88
N SER A 258 11.44 -3.01 -6.29
CA SER A 258 11.80 -3.26 -7.69
C SER A 258 12.34 -4.68 -7.89
N LEU A 259 12.28 -5.17 -9.13
CA LEU A 259 12.83 -6.46 -9.55
C LEU A 259 13.82 -6.23 -10.70
N GLY A 260 15.02 -6.77 -10.56
CA GLY A 260 16.02 -6.92 -11.61
C GLY A 260 16.10 -8.36 -12.09
N TYR A 261 16.48 -8.52 -13.36
CA TYR A 261 16.64 -9.81 -14.02
C TYR A 261 18.12 -10.04 -14.33
N GLY A 262 18.61 -11.25 -14.07
CA GLY A 262 19.95 -11.67 -14.45
C GLY A 262 20.05 -11.92 -15.95
N TYR A 263 21.22 -11.63 -16.51
CA TYR A 263 21.52 -11.85 -17.93
C TYR A 263 22.86 -12.55 -18.11
N HIS A 264 22.89 -13.48 -19.05
CA HIS A 264 24.12 -14.02 -19.60
C HIS A 264 24.61 -13.14 -20.77
N GLY A 265 25.81 -12.56 -20.60
CA GLY A 265 26.39 -11.60 -21.55
C GLY A 265 25.99 -10.15 -21.25
N ASP A 266 26.37 -9.22 -22.13
CA ASP A 266 26.11 -7.79 -21.95
C ASP A 266 24.63 -7.47 -22.26
N TYR A 267 23.88 -7.09 -21.22
CA TYR A 267 22.49 -6.68 -21.31
C TYR A 267 22.23 -5.63 -22.40
N PHE A 268 23.07 -4.59 -22.49
CA PHE A 268 22.90 -3.51 -23.46
C PHE A 268 23.24 -3.91 -24.90
N ARG A 269 23.83 -5.10 -25.09
CA ARG A 269 24.23 -5.63 -26.40
C ARG A 269 23.49 -6.92 -26.77
N GLY A 270 22.30 -7.12 -26.20
CA GLY A 270 21.46 -8.29 -26.51
C GLY A 270 21.79 -9.52 -25.69
N GLY A 271 22.22 -9.34 -24.44
CA GLY A 271 22.36 -10.42 -23.47
C GLY A 271 21.08 -11.25 -23.34
N ILE A 272 21.26 -12.52 -23.01
CA ILE A 272 20.15 -13.49 -22.91
C ILE A 272 19.72 -13.55 -21.45
N PRO A 273 18.42 -13.43 -21.12
CA PRO A 273 17.96 -13.61 -19.74
C PRO A 273 18.49 -14.94 -19.17
N SER A 274 19.00 -14.93 -17.94
CA SER A 274 19.61 -16.12 -17.32
C SER A 274 18.66 -17.32 -17.31
N THR A 275 17.36 -17.08 -17.12
CA THR A 275 16.33 -18.12 -17.15
C THR A 275 16.22 -18.80 -18.51
N GLU A 276 16.31 -18.03 -19.61
CA GLU A 276 16.31 -18.54 -20.98
C GLU A 276 17.63 -19.24 -21.30
N TYR A 277 18.76 -18.65 -20.90
CA TYR A 277 20.09 -19.22 -21.10
C TYR A 277 20.23 -20.61 -20.45
N LEU A 278 19.71 -20.76 -19.23
CA LEU A 278 19.72 -22.02 -18.49
C LEU A 278 18.62 -23.00 -18.94
N GLY A 279 17.72 -22.58 -19.85
CA GLY A 279 16.63 -23.40 -20.34
C GLY A 279 15.59 -23.76 -19.26
N LEU A 280 15.39 -22.88 -18.27
CA LEU A 280 14.41 -23.11 -17.21
C LEU A 280 12.99 -23.07 -17.77
N SER A 281 12.11 -23.92 -17.23
CA SER A 281 10.71 -23.94 -17.65
C SER A 281 9.99 -22.66 -17.24
N GLN A 282 9.01 -22.22 -18.04
CA GLN A 282 8.20 -21.04 -17.72
C GLN A 282 7.47 -21.20 -16.37
N GLU A 283 7.02 -22.42 -16.07
CA GLU A 283 6.38 -22.76 -14.80
C GLU A 283 7.31 -22.53 -13.60
N LEU A 284 8.55 -23.05 -13.66
CA LEU A 284 9.55 -22.83 -12.60
C LEU A 284 9.84 -21.33 -12.44
N THR A 285 10.03 -20.60 -13.54
CA THR A 285 10.31 -19.16 -13.48
C THR A 285 9.14 -18.37 -12.88
N ALA A 286 7.90 -18.76 -13.17
CA ALA A 286 6.72 -18.11 -12.62
C ALA A 286 6.60 -18.35 -11.11
N GLU A 287 6.86 -19.56 -10.63
CA GLU A 287 6.85 -19.88 -9.20
C GLU A 287 7.96 -19.14 -8.44
N ILE A 288 9.17 -19.02 -8.99
CA ILE A 288 10.24 -18.20 -8.38
C ILE A 288 9.79 -16.74 -8.25
N LEU A 289 9.20 -16.16 -9.31
CA LEU A 289 8.69 -14.80 -9.29
C LEU A 289 7.55 -14.63 -8.28
N LYS A 290 6.67 -15.64 -8.15
CA LYS A 290 5.58 -15.65 -7.17
C LYS A 290 6.12 -15.58 -5.74
N ILE A 291 7.14 -16.37 -5.43
CA ILE A 291 7.86 -16.31 -4.14
C ILE A 291 8.39 -14.89 -3.92
N LEU A 292 9.18 -14.35 -4.87
CA LEU A 292 9.75 -13.01 -4.74
C LEU A 292 8.70 -11.90 -4.56
N HIS A 293 7.63 -11.92 -5.34
CA HIS A 293 6.52 -10.95 -5.22
C HIS A 293 5.80 -11.07 -3.87
N THR A 294 5.64 -12.29 -3.37
CA THR A 294 5.06 -12.55 -2.04
C THR A 294 5.90 -11.86 -0.94
N PHE A 295 7.22 -11.98 -0.99
CA PHE A 295 8.09 -11.30 -0.02
C PHE A 295 8.07 -9.76 -0.16
N LYS A 296 7.90 -9.22 -1.36
CA LYS A 296 7.67 -7.77 -1.55
C LYS A 296 6.36 -7.31 -0.93
N ILE A 297 5.31 -8.12 -1.04
CA ILE A 297 4.05 -7.87 -0.33
C ILE A 297 4.30 -7.85 1.18
N TYR A 298 5.07 -8.79 1.72
CA TYR A 298 5.36 -8.83 3.17
C TYR A 298 6.03 -7.54 3.66
N ASN A 299 6.94 -6.97 2.87
CA ASN A 299 7.51 -5.65 3.17
C ASN A 299 6.45 -4.54 3.18
N LYS A 300 5.54 -4.50 2.20
CA LYS A 300 4.46 -3.49 2.20
C LYS A 300 3.59 -3.60 3.45
N TYR A 301 3.28 -4.81 3.89
CA TYR A 301 2.54 -5.02 5.12
C TYR A 301 3.31 -4.59 6.37
N TYR A 302 4.62 -4.73 6.43
CA TYR A 302 5.42 -4.16 7.54
C TYR A 302 5.21 -2.65 7.64
N TRP A 303 5.25 -1.97 6.49
CA TRP A 303 5.08 -0.53 6.38
C TRP A 303 3.63 -0.04 6.38
N ARG A 304 2.63 -0.90 6.58
CA ARG A 304 1.20 -0.55 6.53
C ARG A 304 0.81 0.64 7.43
N HIS A 305 1.54 0.86 8.52
CA HIS A 305 1.31 1.96 9.46
C HIS A 305 1.61 3.35 8.88
N LEU A 306 2.33 3.41 7.75
CA LEU A 306 2.59 4.63 6.99
C LEU A 306 1.44 4.99 6.04
N TYR A 307 0.41 4.15 5.96
CA TYR A 307 -0.75 4.34 5.08
C TYR A 307 -2.02 4.48 5.90
N THR A 308 -2.99 5.21 5.36
CA THR A 308 -4.38 5.01 5.80
C THR A 308 -4.86 3.61 5.42
N PRO A 309 -5.87 3.06 6.12
CA PRO A 309 -6.45 1.75 5.77
C PRO A 309 -6.87 1.61 4.30
N ALA A 310 -7.47 2.67 3.74
CA ALA A 310 -7.93 2.70 2.36
C ALA A 310 -6.77 2.78 1.35
N GLU A 311 -5.71 3.55 1.63
CA GLU A 311 -4.51 3.60 0.80
C GLU A 311 -3.83 2.24 0.76
N PHE A 312 -3.69 1.62 1.92
CA PHE A 312 -3.03 0.33 2.06
C PHE A 312 -3.73 -0.75 1.23
N GLN A 313 -5.06 -0.83 1.30
CA GLN A 313 -5.84 -1.76 0.49
C GLN A 313 -5.72 -1.54 -1.01
N THR A 314 -5.82 -0.28 -1.43
CA THR A 314 -5.69 0.08 -2.84
C THR A 314 -4.33 -0.38 -3.37
N GLU A 315 -3.27 -0.17 -2.59
CA GLU A 315 -1.92 -0.61 -2.94
C GLU A 315 -1.77 -2.12 -2.97
N ILE A 316 -2.21 -2.83 -1.93
CA ILE A 316 -2.09 -4.29 -1.87
C ILE A 316 -2.84 -4.96 -3.02
N ARG A 317 -4.09 -4.56 -3.30
CA ARG A 317 -4.86 -5.13 -4.42
C ARG A 317 -4.23 -4.84 -5.77
N ARG A 318 -3.68 -3.63 -5.93
CA ARG A 318 -2.93 -3.27 -7.14
C ARG A 318 -1.75 -4.21 -7.34
N TYR A 319 -0.99 -4.50 -6.28
CA TYR A 319 0.16 -5.41 -6.34
C TYR A 319 -0.26 -6.87 -6.56
N GLN A 320 -1.24 -7.39 -5.80
CA GLN A 320 -1.75 -8.75 -5.97
C GLN A 320 -2.20 -9.02 -7.40
N LYS A 321 -2.96 -8.08 -7.99
CA LYS A 321 -3.40 -8.17 -9.38
C LYS A 321 -2.26 -8.02 -10.38
N SER A 322 -1.29 -7.16 -10.10
CA SER A 322 -0.16 -6.91 -11.03
C SER A 322 0.88 -8.03 -11.00
N TRP A 323 0.88 -8.84 -9.94
CA TRP A 323 1.84 -9.91 -9.69
C TRP A 323 1.20 -11.31 -9.72
N ASP A 324 -0.06 -11.41 -10.14
CA ASP A 324 -0.82 -12.66 -10.25
C ASP A 324 -0.77 -13.51 -8.97
N LEU A 325 -0.96 -12.86 -7.81
CA LEU A 325 -0.95 -13.48 -6.48
C LEU A 325 -2.36 -13.84 -5.97
N GLU A 326 -3.35 -13.90 -6.87
CA GLU A 326 -4.75 -14.23 -6.56
C GLU A 326 -4.96 -15.70 -6.17
#